data_AF-A0A5J9TKR6-F1
#
_entry.id   AF-A0A5J9TKR6-F1
#
_cell.length_a   1.000
_cell.length_b   1.000
_cell.length_c   1.000
_cell.angle_alpha   90.00
_cell.angle_beta   90.00
_cell.angle_gamma   90.00
#
_symmetry.space_group_name_H-M   'P 1'
#
loop_
_entity.id
_entity.type
_entity.pdbx_description
1 polymer ?
#
loop_
_entity_poly.entity_id
_entity_poly.type
_entity_poly.pdbx_seq_one_letter_code
_entity_poly.pdbx_strand_id
1 'polypeptide(L)'
;LFGSFDNLLLALKKNSYLLGANLERVVKPNLSLLSEYGLGAHEISKFCLKAPTLLTVRPARVRAMAAFVEDMGIPCGKLILWHALRCFTNISKESVTAKIELLKRIFRCSEPEVIIVLSKTPALLTNSEDRMCRVSGFLFSEAGLDPAYVACHPELMTYSLEGRLMPRFYVVKFLKETGSLGQHRSYYAAVAVKEKDFVERYIQPYMEAAPHLAEDYAAACRGQGRLVPRFYVVKFLLKEKGLLGHHQSYYAAVLLKEKGFGERYIHPYMEAAPNLAIDYAAACRGSKLRFYDS
;
A
#
# COMPACT_ATOMS: atom_id res chain seq x y z
N LEU A 1 32.10 9.31 -10.83
CA LEU A 1 30.80 9.39 -10.10
C LEU A 1 29.74 8.46 -10.67
N PHE A 2 29.33 8.60 -11.94
CA PHE A 2 28.26 7.77 -12.51
C PHE A 2 28.74 6.48 -13.21
N GLY A 3 30.04 6.36 -13.49
CA GLY A 3 30.66 5.14 -14.04
C GLY A 3 30.38 4.86 -15.51
N SER A 4 29.23 5.30 -16.05
CA SER A 4 28.88 5.22 -17.47
C SER A 4 28.00 6.38 -17.92
N PHE A 5 27.89 6.57 -19.24
CA PHE A 5 26.98 7.57 -19.83
C PHE A 5 25.50 7.23 -19.57
N ASP A 6 25.11 5.96 -19.66
CA ASP A 6 23.74 5.53 -19.36
C ASP A 6 23.32 5.87 -17.93
N ASN A 7 24.22 5.65 -16.98
CA ASN A 7 24.01 6.00 -15.58
C ASN A 7 23.88 7.51 -15.37
N LEU A 8 24.65 8.32 -16.10
CA LEU A 8 24.49 9.78 -16.12
C LEU A 8 23.12 10.18 -16.68
N LEU A 9 22.67 9.57 -17.79
CA LEU A 9 21.34 9.83 -18.36
C LEU A 9 20.21 9.46 -17.38
N LEU A 10 20.33 8.33 -16.68
CA LEU A 10 19.37 7.95 -15.64
C LEU A 10 19.32 8.95 -14.49
N ALA A 11 20.47 9.50 -14.09
CA ALA A 11 20.53 10.54 -13.07
C ALA A 11 19.91 11.86 -13.57
N LEU A 12 20.19 12.26 -14.81
CA LEU A 12 19.64 13.47 -15.45
C LEU A 12 18.13 13.40 -15.62
N LYS A 13 17.58 12.25 -16.02
CA LYS A 13 16.13 12.02 -16.09
C LYS A 13 15.43 12.24 -14.75
N LYS A 14 16.11 11.94 -13.64
CA LYS A 14 15.59 12.15 -12.28
C LYS A 14 15.81 13.57 -11.77
N ASN A 15 16.86 14.25 -12.23
CA ASN A 15 17.22 15.59 -11.80
C ASN A 15 17.98 16.35 -12.90
N SER A 16 17.26 17.12 -13.72
CA SER A 16 17.83 17.90 -14.81
C SER A 16 18.74 19.03 -14.31
N TYR A 17 18.57 19.49 -13.07
CA TYR A 17 19.41 20.54 -12.45
C TYR A 17 20.88 20.13 -12.30
N LEU A 18 21.22 18.84 -12.46
CA LEU A 18 22.60 18.37 -12.48
C LEU A 18 23.45 19.06 -13.55
N LEU A 19 22.87 19.43 -14.70
CA LEU A 19 23.60 20.09 -15.80
C LEU A 19 24.11 21.48 -15.41
N GLY A 20 23.38 22.16 -14.52
CA GLY A 20 23.75 23.49 -14.02
C GLY A 20 24.47 23.47 -12.67
N ALA A 21 24.74 22.29 -12.11
CA ALA A 21 25.32 22.17 -10.78
C ALA A 21 26.81 22.59 -10.78
N ASN A 22 27.18 23.49 -9.88
CA ASN A 22 28.57 23.89 -9.76
C ASN A 22 29.41 22.76 -9.12
N LEU A 23 30.39 22.26 -9.86
CA LEU A 23 31.22 21.14 -9.44
C LEU A 23 32.02 21.43 -8.16
N GLU A 24 32.66 22.60 -8.08
CA GLU A 24 33.54 22.97 -6.96
C GLU A 24 32.76 23.38 -5.71
N ARG A 25 31.65 24.10 -5.88
CA ARG A 25 30.90 24.72 -4.77
C ARG A 25 29.77 23.86 -4.24
N VAL A 26 29.29 22.87 -5.00
CA VAL A 26 28.13 22.04 -4.63
C VAL A 26 28.46 20.56 -4.68
N VAL A 27 28.86 20.05 -5.85
CA VAL A 27 29.04 18.60 -6.06
C VAL A 27 30.16 18.06 -5.18
N LYS A 28 31.38 18.60 -5.30
CA LYS A 28 32.53 18.13 -4.52
C LYS A 28 32.31 18.22 -3.01
N PRO A 29 31.82 19.35 -2.42
CA PRO A 29 31.55 19.41 -0.98
C PRO A 29 30.53 18.39 -0.50
N ASN A 30 29.49 18.08 -1.29
CA ASN A 30 28.51 17.06 -0.91
C ASN A 30 29.09 15.64 -0.99
N LEU A 31 29.99 15.37 -1.94
CA LEU A 31 30.74 14.12 -2.01
C LEU A 31 31.76 13.97 -0.87
N SER A 32 32.42 15.06 -0.48
CA SER A 32 33.32 15.10 0.68
C SER A 32 32.55 14.81 1.96
N LEU A 33 31.40 15.45 2.16
CA LEU A 33 30.53 15.18 3.31
C LEU A 33 30.15 13.70 3.39
N LEU A 34 29.69 13.11 2.28
CA LEU A 34 29.42 11.67 2.20
C LEU A 34 30.62 10.80 2.61
N SER A 35 31.83 11.21 2.24
CA SER A 35 33.06 10.50 2.58
C SER A 35 33.44 10.67 4.06
N GLU A 36 33.23 11.85 4.65
CA GLU A 36 33.45 12.14 6.09
C GLU A 36 32.62 11.22 6.99
N TYR A 37 31.42 10.87 6.54
CA TYR A 37 30.56 9.89 7.22
C TYR A 37 30.90 8.42 6.89
N GLY A 38 32.01 8.19 6.22
CA GLY A 38 32.61 6.88 6.03
C GLY A 38 32.00 6.03 4.93
N LEU A 39 31.34 6.62 3.93
CA LEU A 39 30.97 5.90 2.70
C LEU A 39 32.18 5.76 1.76
N GLY A 40 32.33 4.56 1.19
CA GLY A 40 33.27 4.32 0.09
C GLY A 40 32.77 4.92 -1.23
N ALA A 41 33.69 5.16 -2.17
CA ALA A 41 33.39 5.73 -3.49
C ALA A 41 32.30 4.96 -4.27
N HIS A 42 32.27 3.63 -4.14
CA HIS A 42 31.25 2.79 -4.76
C HIS A 42 29.85 3.02 -4.17
N GLU A 43 29.74 3.17 -2.84
CA GLU A 43 28.48 3.44 -2.16
C GLU A 43 27.95 4.83 -2.50
N ILE A 44 28.84 5.82 -2.53
CA ILE A 44 28.57 7.19 -2.97
C ILE A 44 28.02 7.19 -4.41
N SER A 45 28.68 6.48 -5.32
CA SER A 45 28.23 6.36 -6.72
C SER A 45 26.80 5.80 -6.81
N LYS A 46 26.55 4.65 -6.17
CA LYS A 46 25.23 3.99 -6.13
C LYS A 46 24.17 4.90 -5.52
N PHE A 47 24.55 5.68 -4.52
CA PHE A 47 23.67 6.64 -3.87
C PHE A 47 23.29 7.79 -4.81
N CYS A 48 24.28 8.44 -5.44
CA CYS A 48 24.06 9.56 -6.36
C CYS A 48 23.21 9.16 -7.58
N LEU A 49 23.27 7.89 -8.00
CA LEU A 49 22.39 7.32 -9.03
C LEU A 49 20.92 7.20 -8.58
N LYS A 50 20.70 6.92 -7.29
CA LYS A 50 19.36 6.82 -6.70
C LYS A 50 18.79 8.20 -6.34
N ALA A 51 19.65 9.12 -5.90
CA ALA A 51 19.29 10.42 -5.33
C ALA A 51 20.15 11.55 -5.89
N PRO A 52 20.06 11.85 -7.20
CA PRO A 52 20.90 12.88 -7.82
C PRO A 52 20.63 14.30 -7.30
N THR A 53 19.51 14.52 -6.61
CA THR A 53 19.19 15.79 -5.92
C THR A 53 20.23 16.17 -4.88
N LEU A 54 20.89 15.21 -4.23
CA LEU A 54 21.94 15.52 -3.27
C LEU A 54 23.10 16.30 -3.92
N LEU A 55 23.37 16.11 -5.21
CA LEU A 55 24.46 16.78 -5.92
C LEU A 55 24.11 18.21 -6.34
N THR A 56 22.85 18.62 -6.20
CA THR A 56 22.38 19.94 -6.62
C THR A 56 21.92 20.79 -5.43
N VAL A 57 21.78 20.20 -4.25
CA VAL A 57 21.40 20.89 -3.01
C VAL A 57 22.61 21.60 -2.39
N ARG A 58 22.40 22.81 -1.87
CA ARG A 58 23.45 23.58 -1.19
C ARG A 58 24.08 22.76 -0.04
N PRO A 59 25.42 22.68 0.07
CA PRO A 59 26.08 21.87 1.10
C PRO A 59 25.66 22.20 2.53
N ALA A 60 25.41 23.47 2.84
CA ALA A 60 24.90 23.91 4.14
C ALA A 60 23.58 23.22 4.52
N ARG A 61 22.67 23.02 3.56
CA ARG A 61 21.40 22.32 3.78
C ARG A 61 21.60 20.83 4.03
N VAL A 62 22.54 20.21 3.32
CA VAL A 62 22.86 18.78 3.53
C VAL A 62 23.43 18.57 4.94
N ARG A 63 24.36 19.43 5.38
CA ARG A 63 24.91 19.38 6.74
C ARG A 63 23.85 19.60 7.82
N ALA A 64 23.01 20.62 7.67
CA ALA A 64 21.93 20.88 8.61
C ALA A 64 20.97 19.69 8.73
N MET A 65 20.71 18.98 7.62
CA MET A 65 19.89 17.78 7.64
C MET A 65 20.61 16.61 8.31
N ALA A 66 21.90 16.43 8.06
CA ALA A 66 22.68 15.37 8.69
C ALA A 66 22.71 15.54 10.23
N ALA A 67 22.99 16.75 10.70
CA ALA A 67 22.90 17.11 12.12
C ALA A 67 21.50 16.86 12.68
N PHE A 68 20.45 17.24 11.96
CA PHE A 68 19.07 17.00 12.41
C PHE A 68 18.73 15.50 12.53
N VAL A 69 19.27 14.64 11.66
CA VAL A 69 19.06 13.19 11.75
C VAL A 69 19.85 12.59 12.92
N GLU A 70 21.04 13.11 13.20
CA GLU A 70 21.83 12.75 14.38
C GLU A 70 21.08 13.14 15.67
N ASP A 71 20.55 14.36 15.72
CA ASP A 71 19.79 14.89 16.87
C ASP A 71 18.53 14.07 17.19
N MET A 72 17.93 13.42 16.20
CA MET A 72 16.76 12.54 16.42
C MET A 72 17.09 11.27 17.20
N GLY A 73 18.37 10.95 17.41
CA GLY A 73 18.78 9.72 18.07
C GLY A 73 18.44 8.46 17.27
N ILE A 74 18.18 8.58 15.95
CA ILE A 74 18.06 7.41 15.07
C ILE A 74 19.40 6.67 15.12
N PRO A 75 19.44 5.38 15.51
CA PRO A 75 20.68 4.60 15.51
C PRO A 75 21.21 4.49 14.08
N CYS A 76 22.08 5.43 13.72
CA CYS A 76 22.53 5.61 12.35
C CYS A 76 23.71 4.67 12.09
N GLY A 77 23.41 3.42 11.74
CA GLY A 77 24.34 2.71 10.85
C GLY A 77 24.51 3.53 9.58
N LYS A 78 25.72 3.55 8.98
CA LYS A 78 26.06 4.39 7.81
C LYS A 78 24.90 4.47 6.81
N LEU A 79 24.36 3.34 6.38
CA LEU A 79 23.27 3.27 5.38
C LEU A 79 21.96 3.97 5.80
N ILE A 80 21.57 3.96 7.08
CA ILE A 80 20.29 4.52 7.57
C ILE A 80 20.32 6.05 7.49
N LEU A 81 21.42 6.67 7.94
CA LEU A 81 21.66 8.11 7.82
C LEU A 81 21.51 8.59 6.37
N TRP A 82 22.03 7.82 5.42
CA TRP A 82 21.93 8.16 3.99
C TRP A 82 20.56 7.94 3.40
N HIS A 83 19.88 6.85 3.79
CA HIS A 83 18.49 6.65 3.42
C HIS A 83 17.61 7.79 3.92
N ALA A 84 17.84 8.27 5.14
CA ALA A 84 17.22 9.46 5.71
C ALA A 84 17.57 10.72 4.90
N LEU A 85 18.85 10.98 4.63
CA LEU A 85 19.29 12.16 3.87
C LEU A 85 18.70 12.21 2.46
N ARG A 86 18.64 11.07 1.76
CA ARG A 86 17.92 10.94 0.47
C ARG A 86 16.46 11.36 0.60
N CYS A 87 15.80 10.91 1.66
CA CYS A 87 14.38 11.18 1.88
C CYS A 87 14.13 12.64 2.24
N PHE A 88 15.07 13.30 2.91
CA PHE A 88 14.83 14.61 3.53
C PHE A 88 15.41 15.78 2.74
N THR A 89 16.16 15.58 1.65
CA THR A 89 16.76 16.70 0.90
C THR A 89 15.73 17.79 0.54
N ASN A 90 14.48 17.39 0.32
CA ASN A 90 13.38 18.26 -0.10
C ASN A 90 12.29 18.47 0.97
N ILE A 91 12.50 18.00 2.21
CA ILE A 91 11.52 18.12 3.30
C ILE A 91 12.04 19.14 4.31
N SER A 92 11.17 20.00 4.86
CA SER A 92 11.55 20.96 5.89
C SER A 92 11.63 20.29 7.27
N LYS A 93 12.37 20.89 8.20
CA LYS A 93 12.49 20.39 9.57
C LYS A 93 11.12 20.28 10.23
N GLU A 94 10.29 21.30 10.06
CA GLU A 94 8.92 21.40 10.59
C GLU A 94 8.04 20.27 10.06
N SER A 95 8.14 19.98 8.75
CA SER A 95 7.40 18.87 8.14
C SER A 95 7.84 17.51 8.66
N VAL A 96 9.15 17.32 8.93
CA VAL A 96 9.61 16.07 9.54
C VAL A 96 9.08 15.94 10.97
N THR A 97 9.19 16.98 11.78
CA THR A 97 8.66 16.97 13.16
C THR A 97 7.15 16.69 13.18
N ALA A 98 6.36 17.34 12.33
CA ALA A 98 4.92 17.10 12.23
C ALA A 98 4.60 15.64 11.87
N LYS A 99 5.36 15.05 10.95
CA LYS A 99 5.20 13.64 10.56
C LYS A 99 5.62 12.67 11.68
N ILE A 100 6.65 12.99 12.46
CA ILE A 100 7.05 12.18 13.62
C ILE A 100 5.90 12.15 14.64
N GLU A 101 5.32 13.32 14.96
CA GLU A 101 4.16 13.40 15.87
C GLU A 101 2.95 12.64 15.31
N LEU A 102 2.69 12.74 14.01
CA LEU A 102 1.64 11.97 13.36
C LEU A 102 1.88 10.46 13.49
N LEU A 103 3.12 9.99 13.27
CA LEU A 103 3.47 8.57 13.39
C LEU A 103 3.35 8.07 14.84
N LYS A 104 3.74 8.87 15.83
CA LYS A 104 3.52 8.57 17.26
C LYS A 104 2.04 8.33 17.54
N ARG A 105 1.17 9.20 17.03
CA ARG A 105 -0.29 9.06 17.16
C ARG A 105 -0.83 7.83 16.41
N ILE A 106 -0.37 7.58 15.19
CA ILE A 106 -0.79 6.43 14.37
C ILE A 106 -0.44 5.12 15.06
N PHE A 107 0.82 4.97 15.50
CA PHE A 107 1.31 3.73 16.10
C PHE A 107 1.00 3.62 17.60
N ARG A 108 0.50 4.69 18.22
CA ARG A 108 0.26 4.78 19.67
C ARG A 108 1.52 4.47 20.47
N CYS A 109 2.65 5.01 20.02
CA CYS A 109 3.97 4.72 20.56
C CYS A 109 4.66 5.98 21.09
N SER A 110 5.63 5.76 21.95
CA SER A 110 6.52 6.77 22.50
C SER A 110 7.54 7.26 21.47
N GLU A 111 8.25 8.34 21.82
CA GLU A 111 9.28 8.90 20.95
C GLU A 111 10.44 7.94 20.67
N PRO A 112 11.02 7.23 21.66
CA PRO A 112 12.06 6.23 21.37
C PRO A 112 11.56 5.12 20.42
N GLU A 113 10.30 4.70 20.56
CA GLU A 113 9.71 3.66 19.71
C GLU A 113 9.54 4.15 18.27
N VAL A 114 9.03 5.37 18.04
CA VAL A 114 8.89 5.88 16.67
C VAL A 114 10.25 6.06 15.99
N ILE A 115 11.29 6.41 16.75
CA ILE A 115 12.66 6.49 16.25
C ILE A 115 13.17 5.10 15.83
N ILE A 116 12.83 4.04 16.55
CA ILE A 116 13.13 2.66 16.13
C ILE A 116 12.38 2.33 14.83
N VAL A 117 11.11 2.71 14.69
CA VAL A 117 10.33 2.52 13.44
C VAL A 117 11.00 3.24 12.27
N LEU A 118 11.41 4.49 12.46
CA LEU A 118 12.05 5.31 11.45
C LEU A 118 13.45 4.83 11.08
N SER A 119 14.19 4.22 12.02
CA SER A 119 15.48 3.61 11.72
C SER A 119 15.35 2.42 10.75
N LYS A 120 14.26 1.64 10.85
CA LYS A 120 13.94 0.56 9.92
C LYS A 120 13.44 1.07 8.57
N THR A 121 12.59 2.10 8.56
CA THR A 121 11.99 2.63 7.32
C THR A 121 11.97 4.18 7.30
N PRO A 122 13.10 4.83 6.97
CA PRO A 122 13.16 6.30 6.85
C PRO A 122 12.26 6.85 5.74
N ALA A 123 11.93 6.02 4.74
CA ALA A 123 11.07 6.36 3.62
C ALA A 123 9.65 6.76 4.05
N LEU A 124 9.21 6.41 5.26
CA LEU A 124 7.92 6.81 5.78
C LEU A 124 7.74 8.33 5.71
N LEU A 125 8.75 9.09 6.11
CA LEU A 125 8.71 10.54 6.14
C LEU A 125 8.59 11.19 4.75
N THR A 126 8.80 10.44 3.67
CA THR A 126 8.56 10.95 2.30
C THR A 126 7.08 10.91 1.90
N ASN A 127 6.26 10.15 2.61
CA ASN A 127 4.81 10.10 2.35
C ASN A 127 4.15 11.41 2.77
N SER A 128 3.05 11.76 2.10
CA SER A 128 2.14 12.79 2.62
C SER A 128 1.43 12.31 3.88
N GLU A 129 1.06 13.24 4.75
CA GLU A 129 0.30 12.96 5.97
C GLU A 129 -1.05 12.30 5.64
N ASP A 130 -1.75 12.78 4.62
CA ASP A 130 -2.97 12.15 4.10
C ASP A 130 -2.77 10.67 3.74
N ARG A 131 -1.68 10.36 3.02
CA ARG A 131 -1.38 8.97 2.65
C ARG A 131 -1.11 8.12 3.88
N MET A 132 -0.37 8.63 4.86
CA MET A 132 -0.13 7.93 6.12
C MET A 132 -1.46 7.60 6.80
N CYS A 133 -2.36 8.58 6.93
CA CYS A 133 -3.68 8.42 7.54
C CYS A 133 -4.54 7.39 6.80
N ARG A 134 -4.60 7.45 5.46
CA ARG A 134 -5.38 6.50 4.65
C ARG A 134 -4.88 5.07 4.80
N VAL A 135 -3.56 4.87 4.73
CA VAL A 135 -2.96 3.54 4.88
C VAL A 135 -3.16 3.00 6.29
N SER A 136 -2.91 3.81 7.33
CA SER A 136 -3.15 3.39 8.71
C SER A 136 -4.63 3.09 8.99
N GLY A 137 -5.54 3.90 8.43
CA GLY A 137 -6.98 3.70 8.58
C GLY A 137 -7.43 2.36 8.01
N PHE A 138 -6.92 1.98 6.84
CA PHE A 138 -7.15 0.65 6.29
C PHE A 138 -6.54 -0.45 7.17
N LEU A 139 -5.25 -0.34 7.52
CA LEU A 139 -4.54 -1.38 8.26
C LEU A 139 -5.18 -1.67 9.62
N PHE A 140 -5.64 -0.64 10.33
CA PHE A 140 -6.20 -0.78 11.67
C PHE A 140 -7.69 -1.09 11.65
N SER A 141 -8.48 -0.33 10.89
CA SER A 141 -9.94 -0.44 10.94
C SER A 141 -10.49 -1.58 10.08
N GLU A 142 -9.92 -1.79 8.90
CA GLU A 142 -10.43 -2.81 7.96
C GLU A 142 -9.63 -4.12 8.04
N ALA A 143 -8.30 -4.02 8.06
CA ALA A 143 -7.45 -5.21 8.18
C ALA A 143 -7.29 -5.70 9.63
N GLY A 144 -7.73 -4.91 10.62
CA GLY A 144 -7.75 -5.30 12.02
C GLY A 144 -6.36 -5.51 12.63
N LEU A 145 -5.32 -4.90 12.07
CA LEU A 145 -3.95 -5.04 12.58
C LEU A 145 -3.73 -4.15 13.79
N ASP A 146 -3.03 -4.69 14.79
CA ASP A 146 -2.56 -3.94 15.94
C ASP A 146 -1.54 -2.86 15.52
N PRO A 147 -1.70 -1.59 15.92
CA PRO A 147 -0.69 -0.55 15.71
C PRO A 147 0.73 -0.95 16.11
N ALA A 148 0.91 -1.68 17.21
CA ALA A 148 2.22 -2.18 17.66
C ALA A 148 2.81 -3.20 16.68
N TYR A 149 1.96 -4.08 16.11
CA TYR A 149 2.38 -5.02 15.08
C TYR A 149 2.83 -4.30 13.81
N VAL A 150 2.13 -3.23 13.41
CA VAL A 150 2.51 -2.42 12.23
C VAL A 150 3.79 -1.62 12.50
N ALA A 151 3.99 -1.11 13.72
CA ALA A 151 5.25 -0.46 14.13
C ALA A 151 6.45 -1.42 14.03
N CYS A 152 6.25 -2.71 14.30
CA CYS A 152 7.27 -3.74 14.08
C CYS A 152 7.56 -4.01 12.59
N HIS A 153 6.61 -3.72 11.70
CA HIS A 153 6.66 -3.97 10.25
C HIS A 153 6.34 -2.71 9.42
N PRO A 154 7.13 -1.63 9.55
CA PRO A 154 6.81 -0.33 8.97
C PRO A 154 6.75 -0.30 7.45
N GLU A 155 7.29 -1.32 6.76
CA GLU A 155 7.21 -1.45 5.32
C GLU A 155 5.75 -1.53 4.83
N LEU A 156 4.82 -2.03 5.66
CA LEU A 156 3.38 -2.04 5.36
C LEU A 156 2.87 -0.65 5.00
N MET A 157 3.35 0.38 5.70
CA MET A 157 2.96 1.77 5.47
C MET A 157 3.54 2.34 4.17
N THR A 158 4.48 1.65 3.51
CA THR A 158 5.12 2.11 2.26
C THR A 158 4.52 1.51 0.99
N TYR A 159 3.79 0.39 1.09
CA TYR A 159 3.15 -0.23 -0.06
C TYR A 159 1.96 0.58 -0.58
N SER A 160 1.63 0.41 -1.86
CA SER A 160 0.41 1.00 -2.44
C SER A 160 -0.82 0.45 -1.75
N LEU A 161 -1.70 1.34 -1.29
CA LEU A 161 -2.94 0.96 -0.63
C LEU A 161 -3.85 0.19 -1.60
N GLU A 162 -4.15 0.81 -2.72
CA GLU A 162 -5.08 0.31 -3.72
C GLU A 162 -4.45 -0.79 -4.60
N GLY A 163 -3.16 -0.68 -4.91
CA GLY A 163 -2.47 -1.59 -5.82
C GLY A 163 -1.87 -2.83 -5.16
N ARG A 164 -1.72 -2.86 -3.83
CA ARG A 164 -1.08 -3.99 -3.13
C ARG A 164 -1.74 -4.35 -1.80
N LEU A 165 -1.93 -3.40 -0.89
CA LEU A 165 -2.41 -3.73 0.46
C LEU A 165 -3.85 -4.27 0.43
N MET A 166 -4.77 -3.55 -0.20
CA MET A 166 -6.17 -3.95 -0.29
C MET A 166 -6.35 -5.23 -1.12
N PRO A 167 -5.85 -5.34 -2.37
CA PRO A 167 -6.06 -6.54 -3.17
C PRO A 167 -5.58 -7.81 -2.47
N ARG A 168 -4.38 -7.77 -1.87
CA ARG A 168 -3.83 -8.93 -1.18
C ARG A 168 -4.53 -9.23 0.14
N PHE A 169 -5.04 -8.21 0.84
CA PHE A 169 -5.86 -8.41 2.02
C PHE A 169 -7.13 -9.20 1.70
N TYR A 170 -7.88 -8.80 0.66
CA TYR A 170 -9.12 -9.49 0.31
C TYR A 170 -8.87 -10.91 -0.19
N VAL A 171 -7.80 -11.16 -0.94
CA VAL A 171 -7.40 -12.53 -1.32
C VAL A 171 -7.13 -13.37 -0.06
N VAL A 172 -6.27 -12.90 0.84
CA VAL A 172 -5.95 -13.64 2.07
C VAL A 172 -7.19 -13.88 2.93
N LYS A 173 -8.07 -12.88 3.04
CA LYS A 173 -9.32 -12.97 3.78
C LYS A 173 -10.25 -14.03 3.17
N PHE A 174 -10.45 -14.00 1.85
CA PHE A 174 -11.24 -14.98 1.11
C PHE A 174 -10.72 -16.40 1.32
N LEU A 175 -9.40 -16.61 1.20
CA LEU A 175 -8.82 -17.94 1.36
C LEU A 175 -8.91 -18.46 2.80
N LYS A 176 -8.84 -17.56 3.80
CA LYS A 176 -9.09 -17.93 5.21
C LYS A 176 -10.54 -18.30 5.46
N GLU A 177 -11.47 -17.51 4.94
CA GLU A 177 -12.92 -17.74 5.11
C GLU A 177 -13.41 -19.01 4.37
N THR A 178 -12.76 -19.40 3.27
CA THR A 178 -13.04 -20.65 2.54
C THR A 178 -12.30 -21.87 3.08
N GLY A 179 -11.53 -21.74 4.17
CA GLY A 179 -10.73 -22.82 4.75
C GLY A 179 -9.54 -23.28 3.90
N SER A 180 -9.31 -22.64 2.76
CA SER A 180 -8.28 -22.99 1.78
C SER A 180 -6.87 -22.55 2.19
N LEU A 181 -6.78 -21.55 3.07
CA LEU A 181 -5.55 -21.11 3.72
C LEU A 181 -5.56 -21.55 5.18
N GLY A 182 -4.48 -22.17 5.64
CA GLY A 182 -4.30 -22.43 7.08
C GLY A 182 -4.48 -21.14 7.90
N GLN A 183 -5.18 -21.25 9.03
CA GLN A 183 -5.63 -20.10 9.85
C GLN A 183 -4.48 -19.17 10.28
N HIS A 184 -3.25 -19.67 10.34
CA HIS A 184 -2.07 -18.98 10.86
C HIS A 184 -1.20 -18.24 9.84
N ARG A 185 -1.57 -18.14 8.55
CA ARG A 185 -0.74 -17.36 7.62
C ARG A 185 -0.82 -15.85 7.92
N SER A 186 0.36 -15.25 8.16
CA SER A 186 0.53 -13.82 8.44
C SER A 186 0.15 -12.96 7.23
N TYR A 187 -0.64 -11.91 7.46
CA TYR A 187 -0.97 -10.90 6.44
C TYR A 187 0.29 -10.20 5.91
N TYR A 188 1.24 -9.87 6.80
CA TYR A 188 2.51 -9.27 6.38
C TYR A 188 3.26 -10.17 5.40
N ALA A 189 3.33 -11.48 5.68
CA ALA A 189 4.02 -12.42 4.79
C ALA A 189 3.41 -12.45 3.38
N ALA A 190 2.09 -12.32 3.27
CA ALA A 190 1.40 -12.25 1.98
C ALA A 190 1.67 -10.93 1.23
N VAL A 191 1.77 -9.82 1.95
CA VAL A 191 2.03 -8.49 1.37
C VAL A 191 3.49 -8.29 0.99
N ALA A 192 4.43 -8.86 1.75
CA ALA A 192 5.86 -8.62 1.60
C ALA A 192 6.48 -9.34 0.39
N VAL A 193 5.89 -10.44 -0.08
CA VAL A 193 6.42 -11.20 -1.22
C VAL A 193 6.26 -10.46 -2.55
N LYS A 194 7.09 -10.79 -3.55
CA LYS A 194 6.97 -10.20 -4.89
C LYS A 194 5.67 -10.66 -5.57
N GLU A 195 5.29 -9.96 -6.63
CA GLU A 195 4.04 -10.22 -7.35
C GLU A 195 3.94 -11.66 -7.86
N LYS A 196 5.01 -12.13 -8.51
CA LYS A 196 5.12 -13.51 -8.98
C LYS A 196 4.87 -14.52 -7.85
N ASP A 197 5.60 -14.36 -6.74
CA ASP A 197 5.50 -15.26 -5.59
C ASP A 197 4.11 -15.20 -4.93
N PHE A 198 3.46 -14.03 -4.93
CA PHE A 198 2.10 -13.88 -4.42
C PHE A 198 1.10 -14.68 -5.28
N VAL A 199 1.17 -14.52 -6.60
CA VAL A 199 0.30 -15.24 -7.54
C VAL A 199 0.50 -16.75 -7.43
N GLU A 200 1.75 -17.22 -7.39
CA GLU A 200 2.07 -18.66 -7.26
C GLU A 200 1.58 -19.26 -5.94
N ARG A 201 1.60 -18.50 -4.84
CA ARG A 201 1.29 -19.02 -3.50
C ARG A 201 -0.15 -18.81 -3.04
N TYR A 202 -0.83 -17.79 -3.56
CA TYR A 202 -2.14 -17.34 -3.07
C TYR A 202 -3.21 -17.25 -4.17
N ILE A 203 -2.87 -17.40 -5.45
CA ILE A 203 -3.85 -17.34 -6.54
C ILE A 203 -3.91 -18.68 -7.27
N GLN A 204 -2.79 -19.11 -7.88
CA GLN A 204 -2.73 -20.32 -8.70
C GLN A 204 -3.26 -21.59 -8.03
N PRO A 205 -2.94 -21.89 -6.74
CA PRO A 205 -3.42 -23.11 -6.09
C PRO A 205 -4.93 -23.16 -5.91
N TYR A 206 -5.63 -22.04 -6.09
CA TYR A 206 -7.04 -21.89 -5.79
C TYR A 206 -7.87 -21.53 -7.03
N MET A 207 -7.29 -21.56 -8.23
CA MET A 207 -8.00 -21.21 -9.47
C MET A 207 -9.10 -22.21 -9.83
N GLU A 208 -8.96 -23.49 -9.47
CA GLU A 208 -10.04 -24.48 -9.69
C GLU A 208 -11.27 -24.17 -8.83
N ALA A 209 -11.06 -23.84 -7.55
CA ALA A 209 -12.12 -23.50 -6.61
C ALA A 209 -12.67 -22.07 -6.79
N ALA A 210 -11.87 -21.16 -7.33
CA ALA A 210 -12.22 -19.77 -7.58
C ALA A 210 -11.70 -19.29 -8.95
N PRO A 211 -12.38 -19.66 -10.06
CA PRO A 211 -11.89 -19.39 -11.43
C PRO A 211 -11.65 -17.91 -11.76
N HIS A 212 -12.40 -17.00 -11.14
CA HIS A 212 -12.27 -15.55 -11.36
C HIS A 212 -11.28 -14.86 -10.41
N LEU A 213 -10.67 -15.58 -9.46
CA LEU A 213 -9.78 -14.99 -8.44
C LEU A 213 -8.62 -14.19 -9.05
N ALA A 214 -8.01 -14.73 -10.11
CA ALA A 214 -6.89 -14.08 -10.80
C ALA A 214 -7.31 -12.80 -11.54
N GLU A 215 -8.45 -12.85 -12.23
CA GLU A 215 -9.00 -11.72 -12.98
C GLU A 215 -9.40 -10.58 -12.03
N ASP A 216 -10.12 -10.92 -10.96
CA ASP A 216 -10.57 -9.95 -9.97
C ASP A 216 -9.39 -9.30 -9.23
N TYR A 217 -8.38 -10.10 -8.86
CA TYR A 217 -7.16 -9.58 -8.24
C TYR A 217 -6.42 -8.62 -9.19
N ALA A 218 -6.25 -9.00 -10.46
CA ALA A 218 -5.58 -8.16 -11.44
C ALA A 218 -6.34 -6.84 -11.70
N ALA A 219 -7.67 -6.89 -11.75
CA ALA A 219 -8.53 -5.70 -11.88
C ALA A 219 -8.37 -4.76 -10.67
N ALA A 220 -8.40 -5.32 -9.46
CA ALA A 220 -8.19 -4.60 -8.21
C ALA A 220 -6.82 -3.90 -8.16
N CYS A 221 -5.75 -4.59 -8.56
CA CYS A 221 -4.40 -4.00 -8.63
C CYS A 221 -4.27 -2.81 -9.60
N ARG A 222 -5.11 -2.75 -10.65
CA ARG A 222 -5.14 -1.63 -11.61
C ARG A 222 -6.01 -0.45 -11.15
N GLY A 223 -6.68 -0.56 -9.99
CA GLY A 223 -7.69 0.41 -9.57
C GLY A 223 -8.92 0.44 -10.48
N GLN A 224 -9.05 -0.54 -11.38
CA GLN A 224 -10.17 -0.69 -12.30
C GLN A 224 -11.20 -1.58 -11.63
N GLY A 225 -12.12 -0.92 -10.92
CA GLY A 225 -13.04 -1.55 -9.99
C GLY A 225 -12.70 -1.10 -8.58
N ARG A 226 -13.66 -0.43 -7.92
CA ARG A 226 -13.62 -0.41 -6.47
C ARG A 226 -13.65 -1.87 -6.06
N LEU A 227 -12.81 -2.26 -5.12
CA LEU A 227 -13.05 -3.44 -4.32
C LEU A 227 -14.35 -3.20 -3.53
N VAL A 228 -15.48 -3.25 -4.24
CA VAL A 228 -16.61 -4.07 -3.81
C VAL A 228 -16.30 -5.41 -4.46
N PRO A 229 -15.55 -6.29 -3.77
CA PRO A 229 -15.33 -7.61 -4.29
C PRO A 229 -16.68 -8.22 -4.71
N ARG A 230 -16.75 -8.86 -5.89
CA ARG A 230 -17.62 -10.04 -6.07
C ARG A 230 -17.51 -11.00 -4.86
N PHE A 231 -16.39 -10.94 -4.13
CA PHE A 231 -16.13 -11.62 -2.87
C PHE A 231 -17.04 -11.22 -1.67
N TYR A 232 -17.73 -10.07 -1.63
CA TYR A 232 -18.73 -9.81 -0.58
C TYR A 232 -20.06 -10.53 -0.84
N VAL A 233 -20.38 -10.79 -2.12
CA VAL A 233 -21.52 -11.66 -2.47
C VAL A 233 -21.23 -13.08 -1.97
N VAL A 234 -19.99 -13.53 -2.08
CA VAL A 234 -19.54 -14.81 -1.52
C VAL A 234 -19.62 -14.83 0.01
N LYS A 235 -19.31 -13.73 0.71
CA LYS A 235 -19.47 -13.63 2.16
C LYS A 235 -20.93 -13.74 2.63
N PHE A 236 -21.90 -13.26 1.84
CA PHE A 236 -23.31 -13.43 2.13
C PHE A 236 -23.81 -14.84 1.80
N LEU A 237 -23.38 -15.40 0.66
CA LEU A 237 -23.75 -16.74 0.21
C LEU A 237 -23.14 -17.86 1.08
N LEU A 238 -21.91 -17.70 1.57
CA LEU A 238 -21.23 -18.72 2.37
C LEU A 238 -21.57 -18.66 3.87
N LYS A 239 -22.00 -17.50 4.39
CA LYS A 239 -22.20 -17.33 5.84
C LYS A 239 -23.60 -17.72 6.33
N GLU A 240 -24.64 -17.65 5.49
CA GLU A 240 -25.99 -17.98 5.95
C GLU A 240 -26.46 -19.40 5.68
N LYS A 241 -26.00 -20.11 4.64
CA LYS A 241 -26.53 -21.44 4.34
C LYS A 241 -25.53 -22.28 3.56
N GLY A 242 -25.17 -23.47 4.04
CA GLY A 242 -24.63 -24.52 3.17
C GLY A 242 -25.66 -24.99 2.13
N LEU A 243 -26.17 -24.11 1.25
CA LEU A 243 -27.27 -24.37 0.32
C LEU A 243 -27.14 -23.51 -0.95
N LEU A 244 -26.91 -24.20 -2.07
CA LEU A 244 -27.22 -23.74 -3.43
C LEU A 244 -28.75 -23.68 -3.61
N GLY A 245 -29.30 -22.55 -4.07
CA GLY A 245 -30.71 -22.45 -4.47
C GLY A 245 -31.09 -21.13 -5.13
N HIS A 246 -31.78 -21.20 -6.26
CA HIS A 246 -32.09 -20.12 -7.22
C HIS A 246 -32.82 -18.87 -6.68
N HIS A 247 -33.26 -18.84 -5.42
CA HIS A 247 -33.96 -17.71 -4.80
C HIS A 247 -33.05 -16.59 -4.24
N GLN A 248 -31.73 -16.78 -4.21
CA GLN A 248 -30.80 -15.91 -3.48
C GLN A 248 -30.24 -14.73 -4.28
N SER A 249 -30.39 -14.71 -5.61
CA SER A 249 -30.03 -13.57 -6.45
C SER A 249 -30.92 -12.33 -6.19
N TYR A 250 -32.12 -12.54 -5.64
CA TYR A 250 -33.13 -11.49 -5.41
C TYR A 250 -32.79 -10.65 -4.18
N TYR A 251 -32.46 -11.30 -3.06
CA TYR A 251 -32.07 -10.62 -1.83
C TYR A 251 -30.77 -9.84 -1.98
N ALA A 252 -29.83 -10.36 -2.78
CA ALA A 252 -28.60 -9.66 -3.11
C ALA A 252 -28.87 -8.35 -3.89
N ALA A 253 -29.77 -8.38 -4.88
CA ALA A 253 -30.13 -7.20 -5.67
C ALA A 253 -30.86 -6.12 -4.84
N VAL A 254 -31.74 -6.53 -3.92
CA VAL A 254 -32.47 -5.61 -3.02
C VAL A 254 -31.50 -4.91 -2.05
N LEU A 255 -30.61 -5.67 -1.41
CA LEU A 255 -29.61 -5.14 -0.48
C LEU A 255 -28.61 -4.19 -1.16
N LEU A 256 -28.20 -4.49 -2.39
CA LEU A 256 -27.31 -3.62 -3.17
C LEU A 256 -27.97 -2.27 -3.47
N LYS A 257 -29.27 -2.25 -3.80
CA LYS A 257 -30.00 -1.00 -4.02
C LYS A 257 -30.22 -0.20 -2.74
N GLU A 258 -30.61 -0.84 -1.64
CA GLU A 258 -30.80 -0.15 -0.34
C GLU A 258 -29.52 0.50 0.18
N LYS A 259 -28.35 -0.04 -0.19
CA LYS A 259 -27.03 0.53 0.14
C LYS A 259 -26.52 1.52 -0.91
N GLY A 260 -27.33 1.92 -1.89
CA GLY A 260 -27.01 2.94 -2.89
C GLY A 260 -26.11 2.47 -4.04
N PHE A 261 -25.91 1.16 -4.21
CA PHE A 261 -25.19 0.60 -5.36
C PHE A 261 -26.18 0.47 -6.53
N GLY A 262 -26.22 1.50 -7.38
CA GLY A 262 -27.18 1.62 -8.49
C GLY A 262 -27.12 0.53 -9.58
N GLU A 263 -27.96 0.71 -10.61
CA GLU A 263 -28.34 -0.25 -11.67
C GLU A 263 -27.19 -1.05 -12.30
N ARG A 264 -25.99 -0.47 -12.39
CA ARG A 264 -24.81 -1.09 -13.00
C ARG A 264 -24.33 -2.37 -12.30
N TYR A 265 -24.61 -2.54 -11.01
CA TYR A 265 -24.26 -3.74 -10.24
C TYR A 265 -25.39 -4.78 -10.20
N ILE A 266 -26.62 -4.37 -10.51
CA ILE A 266 -27.82 -5.21 -10.45
C ILE A 266 -28.09 -5.86 -11.82
N HIS A 267 -27.84 -5.12 -12.91
CA HIS A 267 -28.10 -5.55 -14.29
C HIS A 267 -27.50 -6.92 -14.67
N PRO A 268 -26.23 -7.24 -14.33
CA PRO A 268 -25.64 -8.53 -14.70
C PRO A 268 -26.30 -9.72 -13.99
N TYR A 269 -26.88 -9.50 -12.80
CA TYR A 269 -27.61 -10.55 -12.07
C TYR A 269 -29.03 -10.74 -12.60
N MET A 270 -29.65 -9.67 -13.14
CA MET A 270 -30.99 -9.74 -13.74
C MET A 270 -30.98 -10.42 -15.12
N GLU A 271 -29.92 -10.24 -15.92
CA GLU A 271 -29.75 -10.94 -17.20
C GLU A 271 -29.55 -12.45 -17.03
N ALA A 272 -28.89 -12.88 -15.95
CA ALA A 272 -28.66 -14.29 -15.66
C ALA A 272 -29.90 -15.01 -15.08
N ALA A 273 -30.93 -14.27 -14.64
CA ALA A 273 -32.14 -14.82 -14.02
C ALA A 273 -33.38 -13.95 -14.35
N PRO A 274 -33.95 -14.07 -15.57
CA PRO A 274 -35.01 -13.18 -16.04
C PRO A 274 -36.31 -13.20 -15.21
N ASN A 275 -36.62 -14.32 -14.54
CA ASN A 275 -37.80 -14.43 -13.66
C ASN A 275 -37.67 -13.52 -12.42
N LEU A 276 -36.45 -13.28 -11.94
CA LEU A 276 -36.19 -12.38 -10.80
C LEU A 276 -36.47 -10.91 -11.10
N ALA A 277 -36.29 -10.48 -12.37
CA ALA A 277 -36.54 -9.10 -12.78
C ALA A 277 -38.04 -8.76 -12.68
N ILE A 278 -38.91 -9.74 -12.95
CA ILE A 278 -40.37 -9.61 -12.86
C ILE A 278 -40.81 -9.47 -11.40
N ASP A 279 -40.31 -10.33 -10.51
CA ASP A 279 -40.62 -10.31 -9.08
C ASP A 279 -40.15 -9.02 -8.40
N TYR A 280 -38.97 -8.53 -8.81
CA TYR A 280 -38.41 -7.26 -8.35
C TYR A 280 -39.24 -6.04 -8.79
N ALA A 281 -39.72 -6.04 -10.04
CA ALA A 281 -40.60 -5.00 -10.55
C ALA A 281 -41.99 -5.04 -9.88
N ALA A 282 -42.48 -6.21 -9.47
CA ALA A 282 -43.72 -6.35 -8.69
C ALA A 282 -43.57 -5.82 -7.26
N ALA A 283 -42.44 -6.11 -6.59
CA ALA A 283 -42.14 -5.62 -5.25
C ALA A 283 -41.95 -4.09 -5.19
N CYS A 284 -41.27 -3.49 -6.17
CA CYS A 284 -41.12 -2.04 -6.27
C CYS A 284 -42.46 -1.30 -6.47
N ARG A 285 -43.50 -2.01 -6.95
CA ARG A 285 -44.87 -1.49 -7.11
C ARG A 285 -45.77 -1.76 -5.89
N GLY A 286 -45.20 -2.21 -4.76
CA GLY A 286 -45.92 -2.39 -3.49
C GLY A 286 -46.89 -3.58 -3.48
N SER A 287 -46.79 -4.50 -4.45
CA SER A 287 -47.65 -5.68 -4.50
C SER A 287 -47.13 -6.76 -3.54
N LYS A 288 -48.00 -7.32 -2.68
CA LYS A 288 -47.65 -8.48 -1.84
C LYS A 288 -47.33 -9.68 -2.73
N LEU A 289 -46.06 -10.10 -2.72
CA LEU A 289 -45.60 -11.32 -3.39
C LEU A 289 -46.32 -12.54 -2.80
N ARG A 290 -46.87 -13.39 -3.66
CA ARG A 290 -47.34 -14.74 -3.29
C ARG A 290 -46.14 -15.68 -3.43
N PHE A 291 -45.69 -16.24 -2.31
CA PHE A 291 -44.69 -17.31 -2.32
C PHE A 291 -45.37 -18.59 -2.83
N TYR A 292 -44.78 -19.23 -3.84
CA TYR A 292 -45.08 -20.61 -4.19
C TYR A 292 -44.02 -21.49 -3.51
N ASP A 293 -44.46 -22.37 -2.62
CA ASP A 293 -43.59 -23.39 -2.02
C ASP A 293 -43.30 -24.49 -3.05
N SER A 294 -42.06 -24.60 -3.52
CA SER A 294 -41.22 -25.83 -3.61
C SER A 294 -39.85 -25.56 -4.22
#